data_AF-A0A2M7C195-F1
#
_entry.id   AF-A0A2M7C195-F1
#
_cell.length_a   1.000
_cell.length_b   1.000
_cell.length_c   1.000
_cell.angle_alpha   90.00
_cell.angle_beta   90.00
_cell.angle_gamma   90.00
#
_symmetry.space_group_name_H-M   'P 1'
#
loop_
_entity.id
_entity.type
_entity.pdbx_description
1 polymer ?
#
loop_
_entity_poly.entity_id
_entity_poly.type
_entity_poly.pdbx_seq_one_letter_code
_entity_poly.pdbx_strand_id
1 'polypeptide(L)'
;MEFMQIKPITISTLSPVHIGCGIDYEPTNYVMDGDCLYPFPWIDEAAFATEEQLRNLLAQAGSIQGLWHIFHSETHLNTMKSLAGRFLPMKSGIKKQQDQRIQQMQFPLIIERTAFDPISDLPILPGTGLKGAIRTALLEYLAREQNFPEASYVFKNKNTQIQERLMGGSFASDPLRLLKISDAMLDANCSEPTRILSKQSRHRKDNSATSVRDATQNFPECIEPFMAEAFRSELTILENRNTWLEADQKRQI
;
A
#
# COMPACT_ATOMS: atom_id res chain seq x y z
N MET A 1 2.11 -29.59 25.69
CA MET A 1 2.23 -28.21 25.17
C MET A 1 1.75 -28.22 23.73
N GLU A 2 1.06 -27.16 23.29
CA GLU A 2 0.52 -27.06 21.94
C GLU A 2 1.61 -26.64 20.96
N PHE A 3 1.84 -27.47 19.95
CA PHE A 3 2.83 -27.26 18.88
C PHE A 3 2.64 -25.93 18.11
N MET A 4 1.40 -25.44 18.04
CA MET A 4 1.00 -24.27 17.29
C MET A 4 -0.07 -23.52 18.07
N GLN A 5 0.13 -22.22 18.27
CA GLN A 5 -0.86 -21.32 18.86
C GLN A 5 -1.35 -20.34 17.81
N ILE A 6 -2.64 -20.41 17.51
CA ILE A 6 -3.31 -19.49 16.56
C ILE A 6 -4.10 -18.47 17.38
N LYS A 7 -3.91 -17.19 17.07
CA LYS A 7 -4.62 -16.08 17.71
C LYS A 7 -5.28 -15.22 16.64
N PRO A 8 -6.62 -15.09 16.65
CA PRO A 8 -7.27 -14.09 15.81
C PRO A 8 -6.87 -12.69 16.29
N ILE A 9 -6.63 -11.79 15.35
CA ILE A 9 -6.32 -10.39 15.64
C ILE A 9 -7.20 -9.48 14.78
N THR A 10 -7.53 -8.32 15.33
CA THR A 10 -8.16 -7.22 14.62
C THR A 10 -7.19 -6.04 14.56
N ILE A 11 -7.25 -5.26 13.48
CA ILE A 11 -6.38 -4.11 13.26
C ILE A 11 -7.25 -2.91 12.97
N SER A 12 -6.97 -1.82 13.70
CA SER A 12 -7.60 -0.52 13.50
C SER A 12 -6.64 0.44 12.79
N THR A 13 -7.13 1.20 11.81
CA THR A 13 -6.37 2.33 11.27
C THR A 13 -6.62 3.56 12.12
N LEU A 14 -5.57 4.31 12.47
CA LEU A 14 -5.69 5.59 13.20
C LEU A 14 -5.35 6.79 12.32
N SER A 15 -4.72 6.53 11.19
CA SER A 15 -4.34 7.51 10.16
C SER A 15 -4.55 6.85 8.80
N PRO A 16 -4.55 7.61 7.69
CA PRO A 16 -4.58 7.01 6.38
C PRO A 16 -3.38 6.07 6.18
N VAL A 17 -3.62 4.89 5.63
CA VAL A 17 -2.58 3.86 5.41
C VAL A 17 -2.52 3.51 3.94
N HIS A 18 -1.33 3.61 3.34
CA HIS A 18 -1.06 3.09 2.00
C HIS A 18 -0.03 1.98 2.09
N ILE A 19 -0.34 0.82 1.49
CA ILE A 19 0.63 -0.25 1.29
C ILE A 19 0.68 -0.53 -0.21
N GLY A 20 1.76 -0.12 -0.88
CA GLY A 20 1.88 -0.27 -2.32
C GLY A 20 1.92 -1.75 -2.75
N CYS A 21 1.23 -2.05 -3.84
CA CYS A 21 1.23 -3.39 -4.46
C CYS A 21 2.06 -3.47 -5.74
N GLY A 22 2.68 -2.36 -6.16
CA GLY A 22 3.42 -2.28 -7.43
C GLY A 22 2.54 -2.15 -8.67
N ILE A 23 1.22 -2.00 -8.48
CA ILE A 23 0.25 -1.68 -9.52
C ILE A 23 -0.23 -0.24 -9.29
N ASP A 24 -0.44 0.49 -10.38
CA ASP A 24 -0.96 1.86 -10.35
C ASP A 24 -2.26 1.97 -11.14
N TYR A 25 -3.08 2.99 -10.82
CA TYR A 25 -4.09 3.46 -11.76
C TYR A 25 -3.42 4.37 -12.79
N GLU A 26 -3.41 3.91 -14.03
CA GLU A 26 -2.86 4.59 -15.17
C GLU A 26 -3.92 5.48 -15.83
N PRO A 27 -3.53 6.56 -16.53
CA PRO A 27 -4.48 7.44 -17.22
C PRO A 27 -5.46 6.77 -18.19
N THR A 28 -5.15 5.53 -18.59
CA THR A 28 -5.94 4.70 -19.51
C THR A 28 -6.96 3.81 -18.79
N ASN A 29 -6.92 3.72 -17.45
CA ASN A 29 -7.75 2.82 -16.65
C ASN A 29 -8.57 3.53 -15.55
N TYR A 30 -8.72 4.86 -15.66
CA TYR A 30 -9.64 5.63 -14.82
C TYR A 30 -10.22 6.87 -15.53
N VAL A 31 -11.33 7.37 -15.00
CA VAL A 31 -11.81 8.75 -15.24
C VAL A 31 -12.00 9.51 -13.93
N MET A 32 -11.86 10.83 -13.96
CA MET A 32 -12.13 11.71 -12.82
C MET A 32 -13.39 12.55 -13.05
N ASP A 33 -14.32 12.52 -12.10
CA ASP A 33 -15.50 13.39 -12.09
C ASP A 33 -15.73 13.94 -10.67
N GLY A 34 -15.76 15.27 -10.57
CA GLY A 34 -15.72 15.98 -9.29
C GLY A 34 -14.51 15.59 -8.43
N ASP A 35 -14.77 15.23 -7.17
CA ASP A 35 -13.78 14.73 -6.22
C ASP A 35 -13.79 13.19 -6.14
N CYS A 36 -14.08 12.50 -7.25
CA CYS A 36 -14.11 11.04 -7.32
C CYS A 36 -13.31 10.53 -8.53
N LEU A 37 -12.56 9.45 -8.32
CA LEU A 37 -11.91 8.69 -9.38
C LEU A 37 -12.67 7.38 -9.60
N TYR A 38 -12.91 7.05 -10.86
CA TYR A 38 -13.65 5.87 -11.28
C TYR A 38 -12.70 4.93 -12.02
N PRO A 39 -12.09 3.95 -11.32
CA PRO A 39 -11.19 3.00 -11.94
C PRO A 39 -11.97 1.91 -12.67
N PHE A 40 -11.51 1.50 -13.85
CA PHE A 40 -12.07 0.39 -14.60
C PHE A 40 -10.95 -0.58 -15.00
N PRO A 41 -11.14 -1.90 -14.83
CA PRO A 41 -10.05 -2.87 -14.88
C PRO A 41 -9.54 -3.11 -16.31
N TRP A 42 -10.40 -2.95 -17.30
CA TRP A 42 -10.08 -2.98 -18.72
C TRP A 42 -11.18 -2.27 -19.51
N ILE A 43 -10.83 -1.89 -20.73
CA ILE A 43 -11.80 -1.50 -21.75
C ILE A 43 -12.08 -2.75 -22.57
N ASP A 44 -13.31 -3.26 -22.53
CA ASP A 44 -13.74 -4.35 -23.40
C ASP A 44 -14.82 -3.89 -24.39
N GLU A 45 -15.21 -4.79 -25.29
CA GLU A 45 -16.24 -4.53 -26.29
C GLU A 45 -17.59 -4.19 -25.67
N ALA A 46 -17.88 -4.61 -24.44
CA ALA A 46 -19.14 -4.27 -23.76
C ALA A 46 -19.20 -2.78 -23.42
N ALA A 47 -18.05 -2.13 -23.22
CA ALA A 47 -17.95 -0.67 -23.06
C ALA A 47 -18.26 0.12 -24.34
N PHE A 48 -17.94 -0.45 -25.50
CA PHE A 48 -17.99 0.24 -26.79
C PHE A 48 -18.87 -0.46 -27.83
N ALA A 49 -19.79 -1.31 -27.39
CA ALA A 49 -20.76 -2.08 -28.19
C ALA A 49 -20.19 -3.03 -29.27
N THR A 50 -19.06 -2.70 -29.92
CA THR A 50 -18.38 -3.51 -30.95
C THR A 50 -16.86 -3.29 -30.96
N GLU A 51 -16.10 -4.29 -31.44
CA GLU A 51 -14.65 -4.20 -31.65
C GLU A 51 -14.27 -3.07 -32.63
N GLU A 52 -15.09 -2.83 -33.65
CA GLU A 52 -14.84 -1.79 -34.65
C GLU A 52 -14.89 -0.38 -34.06
N GLN A 53 -15.82 -0.13 -33.13
CA GLN A 53 -15.89 1.15 -32.41
C GLN A 53 -14.66 1.36 -31.54
N LEU A 54 -14.20 0.33 -30.83
CA LEU A 54 -12.98 0.39 -30.05
C LEU A 54 -11.75 0.66 -30.93
N ARG A 55 -11.61 -0.04 -32.06
CA ARG A 55 -10.50 0.19 -33.01
C ARG A 55 -10.51 1.62 -33.56
N ASN A 56 -11.67 2.13 -33.94
CA ASN A 56 -11.82 3.50 -34.42
C ASN A 56 -11.47 4.52 -33.34
N LEU A 57 -11.86 4.27 -32.09
CA LEU A 57 -11.51 5.13 -30.95
C LEU A 57 -10.01 5.15 -30.69
N LEU A 58 -9.35 3.99 -30.70
CA LEU A 58 -7.91 3.89 -30.53
C LEU A 58 -7.16 4.59 -31.68
N ALA A 59 -7.65 4.48 -32.91
CA ALA A 59 -7.10 5.18 -34.06
C ALA A 59 -7.28 6.71 -33.95
N GLN A 60 -8.44 7.18 -33.46
CA GLN A 60 -8.69 8.60 -33.20
C GLN A 60 -7.82 9.15 -32.07
N ALA A 61 -7.60 8.37 -31.01
CA ALA A 61 -6.78 8.77 -29.88
C ALA A 61 -5.32 9.04 -30.29
N GLY A 62 -4.73 8.13 -31.08
CA GLY A 62 -3.35 8.22 -31.59
C GLY A 62 -2.23 8.27 -30.53
N SER A 63 -2.58 8.36 -29.24
CA SER A 63 -1.69 8.51 -28.09
C SER A 63 -2.45 8.25 -26.78
N ILE A 64 -1.73 8.02 -25.68
CA ILE A 64 -2.31 7.89 -24.33
C ILE A 64 -3.03 9.18 -23.92
N GLN A 65 -2.48 10.34 -24.24
CA GLN A 65 -3.10 11.64 -23.96
C GLN A 65 -4.40 11.83 -24.74
N GLY A 66 -4.41 11.49 -26.03
CA GLY A 66 -5.63 11.54 -26.84
C GLY A 66 -6.70 10.61 -26.30
N LEU A 67 -6.32 9.41 -25.86
CA LEU A 67 -7.24 8.46 -25.24
C LEU A 67 -7.84 9.01 -23.94
N TRP A 68 -7.00 9.61 -23.10
CA TRP A 68 -7.44 10.29 -21.89
C TRP A 68 -8.47 11.38 -22.19
N HIS A 69 -8.21 12.23 -23.20
CA HIS A 69 -9.15 13.29 -23.62
C HIS A 69 -10.48 12.73 -24.11
N ILE A 70 -10.46 11.62 -24.85
CA ILE A 70 -11.69 10.96 -25.30
C ILE A 70 -12.48 10.47 -24.09
N PHE A 71 -11.87 9.76 -23.15
CA PHE A 71 -12.56 9.25 -21.95
C PHE A 71 -13.12 10.34 -21.06
N HIS A 72 -12.50 11.52 -21.03
CA HIS A 72 -12.94 12.67 -20.24
C HIS A 72 -13.83 13.65 -21.03
N SER A 73 -14.25 13.29 -22.25
CA SER A 73 -15.21 14.06 -23.03
C SER A 73 -16.64 13.87 -22.50
N GLU A 74 -17.51 14.87 -22.70
CA GLU A 74 -18.93 14.81 -22.30
C GLU A 74 -19.66 13.58 -22.88
N THR A 75 -19.22 13.11 -24.06
CA THR A 75 -19.82 11.97 -24.75
C THR A 75 -19.45 10.62 -24.13
N HIS A 76 -18.25 10.47 -23.57
CA HIS A 76 -17.76 9.17 -23.07
C HIS A 76 -17.67 9.08 -21.55
N LEU A 77 -17.61 10.20 -20.83
CA LEU A 77 -17.39 10.21 -19.38
C LEU A 77 -18.39 9.32 -18.62
N ASN A 78 -19.67 9.39 -18.95
CA ASN A 78 -20.71 8.59 -18.30
C ASN A 78 -20.57 7.09 -18.61
N THR A 79 -20.22 6.75 -19.86
CA THR A 79 -19.93 5.37 -20.25
C THR A 79 -18.74 4.82 -19.47
N MET A 80 -17.65 5.58 -19.37
CA MET A 80 -16.46 5.17 -18.61
C MET A 80 -16.77 5.00 -17.12
N LYS A 81 -17.58 5.89 -16.54
CA LYS A 81 -18.05 5.76 -15.16
C LYS A 81 -18.88 4.49 -14.94
N SER A 82 -19.71 4.08 -15.92
CA SER A 82 -20.52 2.86 -15.79
C SER A 82 -19.71 1.57 -15.83
N LEU A 83 -18.48 1.61 -16.34
CA LEU A 83 -17.54 0.47 -16.33
C LEU A 83 -16.80 0.33 -15.01
N ALA A 84 -16.81 1.38 -14.19
CA ALA A 84 -16.07 1.36 -12.95
C ALA A 84 -16.76 0.44 -11.95
N GLY A 85 -16.04 -0.58 -11.48
CA GLY A 85 -16.53 -1.51 -10.46
C GLY A 85 -16.68 -0.87 -9.08
N ARG A 86 -16.07 0.30 -8.88
CA ARG A 86 -16.15 1.11 -7.67
C ARG A 86 -15.82 2.57 -7.99
N PHE A 87 -16.02 3.46 -7.02
CA PHE A 87 -15.52 4.83 -7.07
C PHE A 87 -14.63 5.10 -5.87
N LEU A 88 -13.66 5.99 -6.05
CA LEU A 88 -12.66 6.34 -5.05
C LEU A 88 -12.76 7.83 -4.74
N PRO A 89 -13.24 8.20 -3.53
CA PRO A 89 -13.20 9.58 -3.09
C PRO A 89 -11.77 10.13 -3.15
N MET A 90 -11.64 11.38 -3.56
CA MET A 90 -10.37 12.09 -3.68
C MET A 90 -10.36 13.30 -2.78
N LYS A 91 -9.17 13.70 -2.32
CA LYS A 91 -9.01 15.02 -1.71
C LYS A 91 -9.28 16.13 -2.74
N SER A 92 -10.06 17.13 -2.33
CA SER A 92 -10.35 18.31 -3.15
C SER A 92 -9.07 18.95 -3.70
N GLY A 93 -9.06 19.23 -5.00
CA GLY A 93 -7.94 19.87 -5.69
C GLY A 93 -7.03 18.92 -6.47
N ILE A 94 -7.11 17.60 -6.27
CA ILE A 94 -6.40 16.62 -7.11
C ILE A 94 -6.82 16.75 -8.57
N LYS A 95 -8.13 16.84 -8.84
CA LYS A 95 -8.64 17.08 -10.20
C LYS A 95 -8.13 18.39 -10.80
N LYS A 96 -8.08 19.47 -10.02
CA LYS A 96 -7.54 20.76 -10.50
C LYS A 96 -6.07 20.64 -10.91
N GLN A 97 -5.30 19.87 -10.15
CA GLN A 97 -3.89 19.62 -10.47
C GLN A 97 -3.74 18.76 -11.73
N GLN A 98 -4.62 17.76 -11.92
CA GLN A 98 -4.72 17.02 -13.17
C GLN A 98 -5.00 17.96 -14.35
N ASP A 99 -6.05 18.77 -14.26
CA ASP A 99 -6.47 19.69 -15.32
C ASP A 99 -5.34 20.67 -15.70
N GLN A 100 -4.59 21.18 -14.70
CA GLN A 100 -3.43 22.04 -14.92
C GLN A 100 -2.29 21.31 -15.66
N ARG A 101 -2.00 20.05 -15.32
CA ARG A 101 -0.98 19.25 -16.01
C ARG A 101 -1.33 19.05 -17.47
N ILE A 102 -2.60 18.73 -17.76
CA ILE A 102 -3.10 18.56 -19.12
C ILE A 102 -3.00 19.87 -19.92
N GLN A 103 -3.37 21.01 -19.33
CA GLN A 103 -3.19 22.33 -19.95
C GLN A 103 -1.72 22.65 -20.27
N GLN A 104 -0.80 22.12 -19.45
CA GLN A 104 0.64 22.26 -19.64
C GLN A 104 1.24 21.17 -20.55
N MET A 105 0.41 20.40 -21.26
CA MET A 105 0.81 19.30 -22.15
C MET A 105 1.67 18.23 -21.44
N GLN A 106 1.47 18.06 -20.13
CA GLN A 106 2.14 17.03 -19.32
C GLN A 106 1.33 15.74 -19.32
N PHE A 107 1.99 14.64 -18.99
CA PHE A 107 1.29 13.37 -18.78
C PHE A 107 0.26 13.47 -17.64
N PRO A 108 -0.94 12.88 -17.84
CA PRO A 108 -1.93 12.77 -16.79
C PRO A 108 -1.37 12.00 -15.58
N LEU A 109 -1.96 12.22 -14.41
CA LEU A 109 -1.52 11.65 -13.14
C LEU A 109 -1.58 10.12 -13.15
N ILE A 110 -0.57 9.52 -12.53
CA ILE A 110 -0.55 8.11 -12.14
C ILE A 110 -0.85 8.06 -10.65
N ILE A 111 -1.77 7.19 -10.25
CA ILE A 111 -2.24 7.07 -8.86
C ILE A 111 -1.75 5.74 -8.29
N GLU A 112 -1.02 5.77 -7.17
CA GLU A 112 -0.46 4.56 -6.56
C GLU A 112 -1.57 3.74 -5.91
N ARG A 113 -1.76 2.49 -6.32
CA ARG A 113 -2.82 1.62 -5.78
C ARG A 113 -2.37 0.94 -4.49
N THR A 114 -3.25 0.93 -3.48
CA THR A 114 -2.98 0.16 -2.25
C THR A 114 -3.22 -1.33 -2.49
N ALA A 115 -2.54 -2.19 -1.72
CA ALA A 115 -2.74 -3.63 -1.73
C ALA A 115 -4.22 -3.97 -1.56
N PHE A 116 -4.69 -4.88 -2.40
CA PHE A 116 -6.10 -5.25 -2.50
C PHE A 116 -6.23 -6.76 -2.71
N ASP A 117 -7.39 -7.30 -2.36
CA ASP A 117 -7.78 -8.66 -2.68
C ASP A 117 -8.28 -8.74 -4.13
N PRO A 118 -7.69 -9.56 -5.02
CA PRO A 118 -8.10 -9.66 -6.42
C PRO A 118 -9.54 -10.16 -6.62
N ILE A 119 -10.14 -10.80 -5.62
CA ILE A 119 -11.51 -11.35 -5.74
C ILE A 119 -12.55 -10.30 -5.35
N SER A 120 -12.39 -9.66 -4.19
CA SER A 120 -13.34 -8.67 -3.68
C SER A 120 -13.06 -7.22 -4.10
N ASP A 121 -11.87 -6.95 -4.64
CA ASP A 121 -11.36 -5.61 -4.96
C ASP A 121 -11.27 -4.67 -3.74
N LEU A 122 -11.34 -5.23 -2.52
CA LEU A 122 -11.23 -4.50 -1.26
C LEU A 122 -9.76 -4.40 -0.81
N PRO A 123 -9.38 -3.32 -0.08
CA PRO A 123 -8.03 -3.19 0.41
C PRO A 123 -7.67 -4.29 1.42
N ILE A 124 -6.41 -4.71 1.43
CA ILE A 124 -5.85 -5.64 2.40
C ILE A 124 -4.65 -5.03 3.10
N LEU A 125 -4.31 -5.55 4.28
CA LEU A 125 -3.00 -5.31 4.91
C LEU A 125 -2.15 -6.57 4.75
N PRO A 126 -1.18 -6.60 3.83
CA PRO A 126 -0.33 -7.76 3.63
C PRO A 126 0.39 -8.16 4.93
N GLY A 127 0.35 -9.46 5.26
CA GLY A 127 0.99 -10.03 6.45
C GLY A 127 2.51 -9.81 6.44
N THR A 128 3.12 -9.70 5.26
CA THR A 128 4.54 -9.33 5.09
C THR A 128 4.82 -7.90 5.53
N GLY A 129 3.94 -6.94 5.22
CA GLY A 129 4.03 -5.55 5.67
C GLY A 129 3.86 -5.43 7.18
N LEU A 130 2.85 -6.13 7.73
CA LEU A 130 2.61 -6.20 9.18
C LEU A 130 3.81 -6.82 9.92
N LYS A 131 4.33 -7.94 9.40
CA LYS A 131 5.51 -8.61 9.95
C LYS A 131 6.75 -7.73 9.86
N GLY A 132 6.89 -6.94 8.80
CA GLY A 132 7.95 -5.94 8.66
C GLY A 132 7.89 -4.85 9.74
N ALA A 133 6.70 -4.33 10.03
CA ALA A 133 6.51 -3.35 11.10
C ALA A 133 6.84 -3.94 12.48
N ILE A 134 6.36 -5.15 12.77
CA ILE A 134 6.69 -5.88 14.01
C ILE A 134 8.19 -6.13 14.13
N ARG A 135 8.85 -6.54 13.03
CA ARG A 135 10.30 -6.74 13.00
C ARG A 135 11.03 -5.46 13.37
N THR A 136 10.68 -4.33 12.78
CA THR A 136 11.31 -3.04 13.10
C THR A 136 11.13 -2.66 14.57
N ALA A 137 9.93 -2.83 15.12
CA ALA A 137 9.67 -2.57 16.54
C ALA A 137 10.48 -3.48 17.46
N LEU A 138 10.61 -4.77 17.11
CA LEU A 138 11.41 -5.73 17.88
C LEU A 138 12.91 -5.43 17.81
N LEU A 139 13.43 -5.06 16.64
CA LEU A 139 14.82 -4.67 16.47
C LEU A 139 15.16 -3.44 17.33
N GLU A 140 14.28 -2.43 17.34
CA GLU A 140 14.43 -1.24 18.18
C GLU A 140 14.44 -1.61 19.68
N TYR A 141 13.51 -2.46 20.11
CA TYR A 141 13.45 -2.96 21.48
C TYR A 141 14.76 -3.68 21.88
N LEU A 142 15.23 -4.63 21.06
CA LEU A 142 16.45 -5.39 21.32
C LEU A 142 17.70 -4.50 21.30
N ALA A 143 17.76 -3.50 20.42
CA ALA A 143 18.86 -2.57 20.37
C ALA A 143 18.98 -1.76 21.67
N ARG A 144 17.84 -1.31 22.23
CA ARG A 144 17.80 -0.59 23.52
C ARG A 144 18.21 -1.49 24.68
N GLU A 145 17.65 -2.70 24.76
CA GLU A 145 17.96 -3.66 25.83
C GLU A 145 19.44 -4.06 25.86
N GLN A 146 20.07 -4.19 24.68
CA GLN A 146 21.48 -4.57 24.57
C GLN A 146 22.45 -3.37 24.69
N ASN A 147 21.95 -2.15 24.99
CA ASN A 147 22.72 -0.90 24.92
C ASN A 147 23.53 -0.79 23.63
N PHE A 148 22.92 -1.21 22.51
CA PHE A 148 23.57 -1.13 21.21
C PHE A 148 23.83 0.36 20.94
N PRO A 149 25.07 0.76 20.60
CA PRO A 149 25.37 2.15 20.37
C PRO A 149 24.39 2.69 19.33
N GLU A 150 23.78 3.86 19.60
CA GLU A 150 22.96 4.54 18.61
C GLU A 150 23.74 4.53 17.30
N ALA A 151 23.06 4.18 16.20
CA ALA A 151 23.66 3.93 14.90
C ALA A 151 24.25 5.21 14.27
N SER A 152 25.14 5.90 14.96
CA SER A 152 25.92 7.01 14.46
C SER A 152 27.01 6.43 13.57
N TYR A 153 26.80 6.58 12.26
CA TYR A 153 27.84 6.64 11.22
C TYR A 153 28.71 5.40 10.91
N VAL A 154 28.85 4.41 11.80
CA VAL A 154 29.82 3.31 11.62
C VAL A 154 29.34 2.22 10.64
N PHE A 155 28.03 2.14 10.35
CA PHE A 155 27.44 0.98 9.68
C PHE A 155 26.67 1.28 8.38
N LYS A 156 27.08 2.29 7.60
CA LYS A 156 26.42 2.66 6.33
C LYS A 156 26.21 1.48 5.34
N ASN A 157 26.92 0.37 5.50
CA ASN A 157 26.83 -0.82 4.64
C ASN A 157 26.61 -2.15 5.39
N LYS A 158 26.08 -2.15 6.63
CA LYS A 158 26.02 -3.35 7.49
C LYS A 158 24.66 -3.61 8.15
N ASN A 159 23.56 -3.16 7.55
CA ASN A 159 22.21 -3.34 8.10
C ASN A 159 21.90 -4.83 8.39
N THR A 160 22.20 -5.72 7.44
CA THR A 160 22.01 -7.17 7.64
C THR A 160 22.78 -7.70 8.85
N GLN A 161 24.04 -7.31 9.03
CA GLN A 161 24.86 -7.78 10.15
C GLN A 161 24.33 -7.28 11.51
N ILE A 162 23.80 -6.06 11.57
CA ILE A 162 23.16 -5.53 12.78
C ILE A 162 21.92 -6.35 13.11
N GLN A 163 21.06 -6.59 12.11
CA GLN A 163 19.85 -7.37 12.32
C GLN A 163 20.17 -8.80 12.73
N GLU A 164 21.11 -9.47 12.06
CA GLU A 164 21.53 -10.83 12.42
C GLU A 164 22.09 -10.90 13.84
N ARG A 165 22.88 -9.90 14.24
CA ARG A 165 23.42 -9.82 15.60
C ARG A 165 22.32 -9.60 16.65
N LEU A 166 21.39 -8.68 16.40
CA LEU A 166 20.29 -8.40 17.33
C LEU A 166 19.33 -9.59 17.44
N MET A 167 19.04 -10.25 16.32
CA MET A 167 18.07 -11.35 16.23
C MET A 167 18.67 -12.72 16.51
N GLY A 168 19.99 -12.81 16.76
CA GLY A 168 20.66 -14.05 17.12
C GLY A 168 20.91 -15.02 15.96
N GLY A 169 20.95 -14.53 14.71
CA GLY A 169 21.36 -15.33 13.56
C GLY A 169 20.81 -14.89 12.21
N SER A 170 21.06 -15.71 11.19
CA SER A 170 20.65 -15.48 9.80
C SER A 170 19.21 -15.96 9.54
N PHE A 171 18.75 -15.90 8.28
CA PHE A 171 17.38 -16.25 7.89
C PHE A 171 16.87 -17.60 8.47
N ALA A 172 17.72 -18.62 8.56
CA ALA A 172 17.33 -19.93 9.04
C ALA A 172 17.08 -20.00 10.55
N SER A 173 17.81 -19.19 11.32
CA SER A 173 17.76 -19.11 12.79
C SER A 173 17.00 -17.90 13.32
N ASP A 174 16.48 -17.05 12.42
CA ASP A 174 15.69 -15.88 12.79
C ASP A 174 14.43 -16.28 13.60
N PRO A 175 14.22 -15.75 14.81
CA PRO A 175 13.08 -16.12 15.65
C PRO A 175 11.74 -15.77 15.02
N LEU A 176 11.67 -14.74 14.16
CA LEU A 176 10.43 -14.40 13.45
C LEU A 176 10.04 -15.44 12.41
N ARG A 177 10.87 -16.45 12.12
CA ARG A 177 10.45 -17.63 11.33
C ARG A 177 9.27 -18.35 11.97
N LEU A 178 9.22 -18.37 13.31
CA LEU A 178 8.18 -19.01 14.13
C LEU A 178 6.89 -18.18 14.19
N LEU A 179 6.96 -16.90 13.81
CA LEU A 179 5.80 -16.01 13.71
C LEU A 179 5.25 -16.02 12.28
N LYS A 180 4.00 -16.48 12.11
CA LYS A 180 3.23 -16.33 10.87
C LYS A 180 2.12 -15.32 11.09
N ILE A 181 1.92 -14.46 10.11
CA ILE A 181 0.86 -13.45 10.10
C ILE A 181 0.19 -13.58 8.75
N SER A 182 -1.10 -13.88 8.73
CA SER A 182 -1.89 -13.90 7.49
C SER A 182 -2.17 -12.47 7.01
N ASP A 183 -2.50 -12.33 5.74
CA ASP A 183 -2.98 -11.04 5.22
C ASP A 183 -4.26 -10.64 5.97
N ALA A 184 -4.32 -9.38 6.40
CA ALA A 184 -5.50 -8.86 7.07
C ALA A 184 -6.53 -8.42 6.03
N MET A 185 -7.70 -9.06 6.10
CA MET A 185 -8.81 -8.79 5.20
C MET A 185 -9.73 -7.75 5.82
N LEU A 186 -10.20 -6.81 5.01
CA LEU A 186 -11.20 -5.84 5.42
C LEU A 186 -12.56 -6.54 5.64
N ASP A 187 -13.24 -6.19 6.74
CA ASP A 187 -14.62 -6.62 7.00
C ASP A 187 -15.58 -5.95 5.99
N ALA A 188 -16.43 -6.76 5.35
CA ALA A 188 -17.22 -6.38 4.18
C ALA A 188 -18.27 -5.27 4.43
N ASN A 189 -18.46 -4.86 5.69
CA ASN A 189 -19.45 -3.85 6.09
C ASN A 189 -18.97 -2.40 5.94
N CYS A 190 -17.75 -2.16 5.44
CA CYS A 190 -17.23 -0.82 5.24
C CYS A 190 -17.54 -0.28 3.84
N SER A 191 -18.40 0.74 3.75
CA SER A 191 -18.57 1.54 2.54
C SER A 191 -17.37 2.48 2.36
N GLU A 192 -16.80 2.53 1.16
CA GLU A 192 -15.72 3.45 0.77
C GLU A 192 -14.48 3.36 1.69
N PRO A 193 -13.82 2.19 1.75
CA PRO A 193 -12.72 1.97 2.70
C PRO A 193 -11.43 2.71 2.34
N THR A 194 -11.36 3.34 1.17
CA THR A 194 -10.16 4.01 0.67
C THR A 194 -10.48 5.35 0.03
N ARG A 195 -9.47 6.22 0.00
CA ARG A 195 -9.50 7.52 -0.67
C ARG A 195 -8.16 7.87 -1.29
N ILE A 196 -8.15 8.72 -2.30
CA ILE A 196 -6.91 9.25 -2.89
C ILE A 196 -6.48 10.52 -2.15
N LEU A 197 -5.24 10.51 -1.67
CA LEU A 197 -4.63 11.61 -0.93
C LEU A 197 -3.41 12.15 -1.67
N SER A 198 -2.93 13.33 -1.26
CA SER A 198 -1.63 13.87 -1.69
C SER A 198 -0.58 13.69 -0.60
N LYS A 199 0.59 13.16 -0.97
CA LYS A 199 1.74 13.07 -0.05
C LYS A 199 2.27 14.48 0.24
N GLN A 200 2.43 14.82 1.52
CA GLN A 200 3.05 16.08 1.92
C GLN A 200 4.25 15.79 2.80
N SER A 201 5.45 16.20 2.37
CA SER A 201 6.62 16.19 3.23
C SER A 201 6.72 17.50 3.99
N ARG A 202 6.82 17.40 5.32
CA ARG A 202 7.11 18.54 6.18
C ARG A 202 8.44 18.30 6.86
N HIS A 203 9.45 19.06 6.47
CA HIS A 203 10.72 19.10 7.17
C HIS A 203 10.74 20.29 8.12
N ARG A 204 11.06 20.04 9.39
CA ARG A 204 11.35 21.11 10.34
C ARG A 204 12.70 21.73 9.93
N LYS A 205 12.70 23.03 9.61
CA LYS A 205 13.94 23.83 9.53
C LYS A 205 14.19 24.45 10.90
N ASP A 206 15.45 24.47 11.32
CA ASP A 206 15.86 24.99 12.62
C ASP A 206 15.78 26.52 12.77
N ASN A 207 15.47 27.28 11.70
CA ASN A 207 15.17 28.71 11.81
C ASN A 207 14.01 29.10 10.88
N SER A 208 12.98 29.70 11.50
CA SER A 208 11.82 30.46 11.02
C SER A 208 11.24 30.19 9.61
N ALA A 209 9.92 29.97 9.60
CA ALA A 209 9.04 29.62 8.48
C ALA A 209 9.17 28.17 7.97
N THR A 210 8.22 27.33 8.40
CA THR A 210 7.97 26.00 7.86
C THR A 210 7.61 26.11 6.39
N SER A 211 8.60 26.08 5.49
CA SER A 211 8.32 25.95 4.07
C SER A 211 7.82 24.53 3.84
N VAL A 212 6.51 24.35 3.64
CA VAL A 212 5.99 23.15 2.99
C VAL A 212 6.61 23.16 1.60
N ARG A 213 7.65 22.34 1.39
CA ARG A 213 8.05 22.02 0.03
C ARG A 213 6.95 21.13 -0.49
N ASP A 214 6.40 21.46 -1.65
CA ASP A 214 5.59 20.51 -2.41
C ASP A 214 6.48 19.32 -2.71
N ALA A 215 6.41 18.34 -1.82
CA ALA A 215 7.04 17.06 -1.98
C ALA A 215 6.46 16.43 -3.25
N THR A 216 7.30 15.64 -3.92
CA THR A 216 6.99 14.75 -5.04
C THR A 216 5.49 14.52 -5.24
N GLN A 217 4.95 14.94 -6.39
CA GLN A 217 3.52 14.91 -6.72
C GLN A 217 3.00 13.47 -6.85
N ASN A 218 2.89 12.79 -5.72
CA ASN A 218 2.46 11.41 -5.64
C ASN A 218 1.08 11.35 -4.97
N PHE A 219 0.18 10.60 -5.59
CA PHE A 219 -1.20 10.46 -5.18
C PHE A 219 -1.51 9.01 -4.85
N PRO A 220 -1.29 8.57 -3.61
CA PRO A 220 -1.66 7.22 -3.21
C PRO A 220 -3.16 7.12 -2.93
N GLU A 221 -3.74 6.00 -3.33
CA GLU A 221 -4.91 5.44 -2.67
C GLU A 221 -4.52 5.00 -1.26
N CYS A 222 -5.20 5.53 -0.24
CA CYS A 222 -4.99 5.19 1.16
C CYS A 222 -6.26 4.61 1.74
N ILE A 223 -6.13 3.61 2.60
CA ILE A 223 -7.18 3.17 3.53
C ILE A 223 -7.56 4.34 4.43
N GLU A 224 -8.85 4.54 4.69
CA GLU A 224 -9.36 5.62 5.53
C GLU A 224 -8.85 5.49 6.99
N PRO A 225 -8.70 6.61 7.72
CA PRO A 225 -8.35 6.58 9.14
C PRO A 225 -9.55 6.21 9.99
N PHE A 226 -9.29 5.88 11.25
CA PHE A 226 -10.29 5.61 12.29
C PHE A 226 -11.22 4.43 11.99
N MET A 227 -10.77 3.47 11.19
CA MET A 227 -11.50 2.24 10.93
C MET A 227 -11.25 1.27 12.09
N ALA A 228 -12.09 1.31 13.12
CA ALA A 228 -11.96 0.49 14.31
C ALA A 228 -12.18 -1.00 14.00
N GLU A 229 -11.19 -1.83 14.35
CA GLU A 229 -11.21 -3.30 14.20
C GLU A 229 -11.60 -3.79 12.80
N ALA A 230 -11.40 -2.95 11.79
CA ALA A 230 -11.96 -3.19 10.46
C ALA A 230 -11.23 -4.28 9.68
N PHE A 231 -9.97 -4.58 10.04
CA PHE A 231 -9.19 -5.63 9.39
C PHE A 231 -9.05 -6.83 10.32
N ARG A 232 -9.35 -8.03 9.80
CA ARG A 232 -9.22 -9.30 10.52
C ARG A 232 -8.06 -10.10 9.97
N SER A 233 -7.23 -10.64 10.85
CA SER A 233 -6.08 -11.47 10.49
C SER A 233 -5.88 -12.56 11.56
N GLU A 234 -4.95 -13.46 11.30
CA GLU A 234 -4.53 -14.51 12.21
C GLU A 234 -3.02 -14.43 12.43
N LEU A 235 -2.64 -14.53 13.71
CA LEU A 235 -1.27 -14.62 14.14
C LEU A 235 -1.01 -16.02 14.66
N THR A 236 -0.03 -16.71 14.08
CA THR A 236 0.36 -18.05 14.49
C THR A 236 1.78 -18.06 15.04
N ILE A 237 1.94 -18.60 16.25
CA ILE A 237 3.24 -18.83 16.89
C ILE A 237 3.52 -20.33 16.89
N LEU A 238 4.65 -20.70 16.30
CA LEU A 238 5.12 -22.08 16.27
C LEU A 238 6.10 -22.35 17.42
N GLU A 239 6.00 -23.50 18.07
CA GLU A 239 7.03 -23.93 19.02
C GLU A 239 8.28 -24.43 18.29
N ASN A 240 9.46 -24.01 18.77
CA ASN A 240 10.74 -24.50 18.26
C ASN A 240 11.09 -25.84 18.90
N ARG A 241 10.81 -26.96 18.20
CA ARG A 241 11.17 -28.31 18.67
C ARG A 241 12.68 -28.51 18.91
N ASN A 242 13.56 -27.68 18.35
CA ASN A 242 15.02 -27.87 18.44
C ASN A 242 15.66 -27.34 19.74
N THR A 243 14.91 -26.66 20.62
CA THR A 243 15.48 -26.19 21.89
C THR A 243 15.61 -27.28 22.97
N TRP A 244 15.00 -28.45 22.77
CA TRP A 244 15.06 -29.56 23.73
C TRP A 244 16.33 -30.43 23.60
N LEU A 245 16.99 -30.46 22.44
CA LEU A 245 18.17 -31.30 22.22
C LEU A 245 19.50 -30.60 22.58
N GLU A 246 19.55 -29.27 22.57
CA GLU A 246 20.78 -28.52 22.86
C GLU A 246 20.88 -28.00 24.31
N ALA A 247 19.74 -27.84 24.99
CA ALA A 247 19.73 -27.39 26.39
C ALA A 247 20.09 -28.50 27.39
N ASP A 248 19.79 -29.77 27.08
CA ASP A 248 20.16 -30.92 27.92
C ASP A 248 21.60 -31.39 27.72
N GLN A 249 22.21 -31.15 26.54
CA GLN A 249 23.62 -31.50 26.33
C GLN A 249 24.60 -30.48 26.95
N LYS A 250 24.18 -29.24 27.19
CA LYS A 250 25.04 -28.20 27.81
C LYS A 250 25.01 -28.18 29.35
N ARG A 251 24.32 -29.12 30.00
CA ARG A 251 24.33 -29.29 31.46
C ARG A 251 25.08 -30.55 31.94
N GLN A 252 25.81 -31.23 31.05
CA GLN A 252 26.57 -32.44 31.40
C GLN A 252 28.07 -32.40 31.04
N ILE A 253 28.67 -31.23 30.79
CA ILE A 253 30.13 -31.09 30.72
C ILE A 253 30.56 -29.82 31.44
#